data_AF-A0A7V8WW89-F1
#
_entry.id   AF-A0A7V8WW89-F1
#
_cell.length_a   1.000
_cell.length_b   1.000
_cell.length_c   1.000
_cell.angle_alpha   90.00
_cell.angle_beta   90.00
_cell.angle_gamma   90.00
#
_symmetry.space_group_name_H-M   'P 1'
#
loop_
_entity.id
_entity.type
_entity.pdbx_description
1 polymer ?
#
loop_
_entity_poly.entity_id
_entity_poly.type
_entity_poly.pdbx_seq_one_letter_code
_entity_poly.pdbx_strand_id
1 'polypeptide(L)'
;MTTVNLSVSLVTQTTDWNCWAASLAMMLGRSTDTEIVDELKARYPDGTWDDGASPVELGWAAGQFGLSQVAPVCQGADGWEEWLNSYGPLLIQVPGNSHHSVVVGGVEYARDDEGVCMEEKLRVLDPWHSGGGDKWLTFEEANADYELGGSTWPNNVYSR
;
A
#
# COMPACT_ATOMS: atom_id res chain seq x y z
N MET A 1 -5.95 -21.44 10.72
CA MET A 1 -5.38 -20.51 9.72
C MET A 1 -6.42 -19.45 9.44
N THR A 2 -6.08 -18.21 9.71
CA THR A 2 -6.91 -17.03 9.44
C THR A 2 -6.39 -16.36 8.18
N THR A 3 -7.29 -15.90 7.33
CA THR A 3 -6.94 -15.26 6.06
C THR A 3 -7.89 -14.10 5.79
N VAL A 4 -7.32 -12.90 5.62
CA VAL A 4 -7.99 -11.78 4.95
C VAL A 4 -7.35 -11.63 3.59
N ASN A 5 -8.14 -11.69 2.52
CA ASN A 5 -7.65 -11.53 1.16
C ASN A 5 -8.67 -10.70 0.37
N LEU A 6 -8.36 -9.42 0.19
CA LEU A 6 -9.25 -8.47 -0.45
C LEU A 6 -9.10 -8.53 -1.97
N SER A 7 -10.20 -8.25 -2.67
CA SER A 7 -10.23 -8.21 -4.13
C SER A 7 -9.60 -6.90 -4.62
N VAL A 8 -8.27 -6.94 -4.79
CA VAL A 8 -7.48 -5.90 -5.43
C VAL A 8 -6.59 -6.55 -6.50
N SER A 9 -6.56 -5.94 -7.68
CA SER A 9 -5.76 -6.38 -8.82
C SER A 9 -4.52 -5.51 -8.92
N LEU A 10 -3.38 -6.11 -9.24
CA LEU A 10 -2.14 -5.38 -9.49
C LEU A 10 -2.30 -4.45 -10.70
N VAL A 11 -1.92 -3.18 -10.53
CA VAL A 11 -1.67 -2.24 -11.63
C VAL A 11 -0.17 -1.99 -11.66
N THR A 12 0.48 -2.36 -12.76
CA THR A 12 1.92 -2.09 -12.96
C THR A 12 2.11 -0.63 -13.35
N GLN A 13 3.12 0.03 -12.78
CA GLN A 13 3.46 1.41 -13.15
C GLN A 13 3.98 1.48 -14.59
N THR A 14 3.55 2.50 -15.33
CA THR A 14 3.94 2.71 -16.74
C THR A 14 5.28 3.44 -16.90
N THR A 15 5.72 4.14 -15.87
CA THR A 15 7.01 4.86 -15.81
C THR A 15 7.74 4.49 -14.51
N ASP A 16 9.02 4.83 -14.39
CA ASP A 16 9.79 4.61 -13.17
C ASP A 16 9.29 5.44 -11.96
N TRP A 17 8.40 6.42 -12.18
CA TRP A 17 7.95 7.37 -11.17
C TRP A 17 6.48 7.21 -10.77
N ASN A 18 5.72 6.35 -11.45
CA ASN A 18 4.27 6.24 -11.28
C ASN A 18 3.82 5.23 -10.22
N CYS A 19 4.69 4.73 -9.34
CA CYS A 19 4.31 3.76 -8.30
C CYS A 19 3.14 4.26 -7.43
N TRP A 20 3.10 5.57 -7.14
CA TRP A 20 2.03 6.24 -6.41
C TRP A 20 0.70 6.22 -7.18
N ALA A 21 0.74 6.50 -8.48
CA ALA A 21 -0.44 6.55 -9.33
C ALA A 21 -1.00 5.15 -9.59
N ALA A 22 -0.11 4.17 -9.80
CA ALA A 22 -0.48 2.76 -9.91
C ALA A 22 -1.11 2.24 -8.62
N SER A 23 -0.54 2.59 -7.46
CA SER A 23 -1.11 2.24 -6.16
C SER A 23 -2.48 2.88 -5.93
N LEU A 24 -2.66 4.15 -6.30
CA LEU A 24 -3.98 4.79 -6.26
C LEU A 24 -4.97 4.13 -7.22
N ALA A 25 -4.53 3.74 -8.43
CA ALA A 25 -5.38 3.03 -9.38
C ALA A 25 -5.87 1.70 -8.78
N MET A 26 -5.00 0.96 -8.09
CA MET A 26 -5.37 -0.26 -7.35
C MET A 26 -6.43 0.03 -6.27
N MET A 27 -6.22 1.06 -5.44
CA MET A 27 -7.17 1.47 -4.39
C MET A 27 -8.54 1.90 -4.96
N LEU A 28 -8.55 2.47 -6.16
CA LEU A 28 -9.74 3.00 -6.82
C LEU A 28 -10.40 2.00 -7.77
N GLY A 29 -9.81 0.81 -7.97
CA GLY A 29 -10.29 -0.20 -8.91
C GLY A 29 -10.18 0.25 -10.37
N ARG A 30 -9.21 1.11 -10.71
CA ARG A 30 -8.93 1.55 -12.08
C ARG A 30 -7.95 0.59 -12.76
N SER A 31 -8.00 0.56 -14.09
CA SER A 31 -7.16 -0.31 -14.91
C SER A 31 -5.73 0.19 -15.08
N THR A 32 -5.51 1.51 -15.02
CA THR A 32 -4.22 2.12 -15.36
C THR A 32 -3.86 3.26 -14.42
N ASP A 33 -2.56 3.48 -14.23
CA ASP A 33 -2.00 4.63 -13.51
C ASP A 33 -2.15 5.95 -14.29
N THR A 34 -2.17 5.89 -15.62
CA THR A 34 -2.28 7.07 -16.50
C THR A 34 -3.57 7.84 -16.25
N GLU A 35 -4.69 7.14 -16.03
CA GLU A 35 -5.96 7.77 -15.66
C GLU A 35 -5.87 8.60 -14.36
N ILE A 36 -5.03 8.17 -13.40
CA ILE A 36 -4.80 8.89 -12.14
C ILE A 36 -3.93 10.13 -12.40
N VAL A 37 -2.83 9.95 -13.14
CA VAL A 37 -1.89 11.04 -13.47
C VAL A 37 -2.60 12.16 -14.23
N ASP A 38 -3.37 11.82 -15.26
CA ASP A 38 -4.07 12.81 -16.10
C ASP A 38 -5.10 13.61 -15.29
N GLU A 39 -5.86 12.94 -14.42
CA GLU A 39 -6.85 13.60 -13.56
C GLU A 39 -6.17 14.59 -12.59
N LEU A 40 -5.08 14.18 -11.96
CA LEU A 40 -4.38 15.02 -10.98
C LEU A 40 -3.61 16.18 -11.63
N LYS A 41 -3.01 15.98 -12.81
CA LYS A 41 -2.43 17.09 -13.60
C LYS A 41 -3.48 18.11 -14.01
N ALA A 42 -4.66 17.66 -14.43
CA ALA A 42 -5.76 18.55 -14.79
C ALA A 42 -6.28 19.33 -13.56
N ARG A 43 -6.31 18.70 -12.39
CA ARG A 43 -6.83 19.30 -11.15
C ARG A 43 -5.83 20.21 -10.45
N TYR A 44 -4.55 19.83 -10.45
CA TYR A 44 -3.44 20.46 -9.75
C TYR A 44 -2.29 20.69 -10.75
N PRO A 45 -2.43 21.67 -11.67
CA PRO A 45 -1.45 21.92 -12.73
C PRO A 45 -0.09 22.41 -12.19
N ASP A 46 -0.04 22.89 -10.96
CA ASP A 46 1.19 23.32 -10.28
C ASP A 46 1.95 22.15 -9.60
N GLY A 47 1.38 20.94 -9.58
CA GLY A 47 2.03 19.74 -9.05
C GLY A 47 3.00 19.11 -10.06
N THR A 48 4.02 18.40 -9.55
CA THR A 48 5.07 17.76 -10.37
C THR A 48 4.86 16.25 -10.42
N TRP A 49 3.71 15.82 -10.94
CA TRP A 49 3.26 14.42 -10.92
C TRP A 49 4.12 13.42 -11.72
N ASP A 50 5.07 13.90 -12.52
CA ASP A 50 5.93 13.08 -13.39
C ASP A 50 7.26 12.65 -12.74
N ASP A 51 7.59 13.17 -11.55
CA ASP A 51 8.83 12.84 -10.82
C ASP A 51 8.60 11.99 -9.55
N GLY A 52 7.37 11.48 -9.40
CA GLY A 52 6.88 10.81 -8.23
C GLY A 52 5.73 11.60 -7.62
N ALA A 53 5.40 11.28 -6.37
CA ALA A 53 4.52 12.11 -5.58
C ALA A 53 5.16 12.34 -4.22
N SER A 54 5.40 13.61 -3.90
CA SER A 54 5.78 14.01 -2.56
C SER A 54 4.67 13.68 -1.55
N PRO A 55 4.96 13.64 -0.23
CA PRO A 55 3.92 13.49 0.79
C PRO A 55 2.79 14.53 0.69
N VAL A 56 3.10 15.76 0.23
CA VAL A 56 2.11 16.82 0.04
C VAL A 56 1.19 16.51 -1.14
N GLU A 57 1.75 16.08 -2.27
CA GLU A 57 1.00 15.69 -3.46
C GLU A 57 0.14 14.46 -3.22
N LEU A 58 0.65 13.47 -2.47
CA LEU A 58 -0.15 12.34 -2.00
C LEU A 58 -1.31 12.81 -1.10
N GLY A 59 -1.09 13.82 -0.24
CA GLY A 59 -2.15 14.46 0.53
C GLY A 59 -3.23 15.10 -0.36
N TRP A 60 -2.83 15.77 -1.46
CA TRP A 60 -3.78 16.32 -2.43
C TRP A 60 -4.54 15.23 -3.19
N ALA A 61 -3.86 14.16 -3.59
CA ALA A 61 -4.48 13.01 -4.23
C ALA A 61 -5.45 12.31 -3.28
N ALA A 62 -5.07 12.11 -2.02
CA ALA A 62 -5.92 11.56 -0.98
C ALA A 62 -7.19 12.42 -0.81
N GLY A 63 -7.04 13.73 -0.68
CA GLY A 63 -8.19 14.65 -0.62
C GLY A 63 -9.08 14.61 -1.86
N GLN A 64 -8.51 14.51 -3.06
CA GLN A 64 -9.25 14.41 -4.32
C GLN A 64 -10.07 13.11 -4.40
N PHE A 65 -9.50 12.00 -3.94
CA PHE A 65 -10.11 10.68 -4.06
C PHE A 65 -10.86 10.22 -2.80
N GLY A 66 -10.95 11.08 -1.78
CA GLY A 66 -11.61 10.76 -0.52
C GLY A 66 -10.88 9.74 0.34
N LEU A 67 -9.57 9.59 0.16
CA LEU A 67 -8.75 8.71 0.99
C LEU A 67 -8.42 9.37 2.33
N SER A 68 -8.35 8.57 3.38
CA SER A 68 -8.02 9.00 4.73
C SER A 68 -6.71 8.39 5.19
N GLN A 69 -5.88 9.20 5.86
CA GLN A 69 -4.66 8.70 6.49
C GLN A 69 -5.01 7.87 7.72
N VAL A 70 -4.46 6.66 7.81
CA VAL A 70 -4.63 5.75 8.95
C VAL A 70 -3.47 5.94 9.92
N ALA A 71 -3.79 6.16 11.19
CA ALA A 71 -2.77 6.28 12.24
C ALA A 71 -2.08 4.92 12.47
N PRO A 72 -0.77 4.88 12.70
CA PRO A 72 -0.03 3.64 12.91
C PRO A 72 -0.50 2.91 14.18
N VAL A 73 -0.64 1.58 14.11
CA VAL A 73 -0.91 0.68 15.25
C VAL A 73 0.13 -0.44 15.28
N CYS A 74 0.04 -1.35 16.25
CA CYS A 74 0.92 -2.53 16.32
C CYS A 74 0.83 -3.37 15.05
N GLN A 75 1.93 -3.51 14.32
CA GLN A 75 2.01 -4.11 12.99
C GLN A 75 2.30 -5.62 13.03
N GLY A 76 1.61 -6.37 13.90
CA GLY A 76 1.59 -7.84 13.86
C GLY A 76 0.39 -8.36 13.05
N ALA A 77 0.28 -9.67 12.84
CA ALA A 77 -0.83 -10.27 12.09
C ALA A 77 -2.23 -9.75 12.51
N ASP A 78 -2.49 -9.63 13.81
CA ASP A 78 -3.78 -9.11 14.32
C ASP A 78 -4.05 -7.66 13.89
N GLY A 79 -3.01 -6.81 13.91
CA GLY A 79 -3.15 -5.40 13.54
C GLY A 79 -3.42 -5.24 12.05
N TRP A 80 -2.77 -6.04 11.21
CA TRP A 80 -3.05 -6.08 9.78
C TRP A 80 -4.43 -6.64 9.47
N GLU A 81 -4.87 -7.68 10.18
CA GLU A 81 -6.24 -8.20 10.06
C GLU A 81 -7.27 -7.12 10.42
N GLU A 82 -7.09 -6.44 11.56
CA GLU A 82 -7.97 -5.38 12.01
C GLU A 82 -8.05 -4.25 10.97
N TRP A 83 -6.90 -3.78 10.49
CA TRP A 83 -6.86 -2.73 9.49
C TRP A 83 -7.52 -3.12 8.18
N LEU A 84 -7.19 -4.29 7.63
CA LEU A 84 -7.75 -4.73 6.35
C LEU A 84 -9.26 -4.95 6.44
N ASN A 85 -9.76 -5.45 7.57
CA ASN A 85 -11.21 -5.59 7.79
C ASN A 85 -11.91 -4.24 8.00
N SER A 86 -11.24 -3.27 8.63
CA SER A 86 -11.85 -1.97 8.95
C SER A 86 -11.81 -0.98 7.78
N TYR A 87 -10.74 -1.04 6.99
CA TYR A 87 -10.38 0.00 6.02
C TYR A 87 -10.29 -0.52 4.58
N GLY A 88 -10.36 -1.84 4.37
CA GLY A 88 -10.09 -2.43 3.06
C GLY A 88 -8.60 -2.43 2.72
N PRO A 89 -8.22 -2.45 1.43
CA PRO A 89 -6.83 -2.40 1.02
C PRO A 89 -6.17 -1.10 1.49
N LEU A 90 -4.86 -1.13 1.68
CA LEU A 90 -4.11 0.00 2.24
C LEU A 90 -2.99 0.39 1.29
N LEU A 91 -2.96 1.66 0.89
CA LEU A 91 -1.81 2.24 0.20
C LEU A 91 -0.77 2.64 1.23
N ILE A 92 0.48 2.24 0.99
CA ILE A 92 1.59 2.54 1.88
C ILE A 92 2.69 3.21 1.09
N GLN A 93 3.08 4.41 1.53
CA GLN A 93 4.33 5.02 1.09
C GLN A 93 5.48 4.38 1.89
N VAL A 94 6.31 3.60 1.21
CA VAL A 94 7.43 2.87 1.81
C VAL A 94 8.42 3.87 2.38
N PRO A 95 8.88 3.78 3.63
CA PRO A 95 9.30 5.01 4.28
C PRO A 95 10.83 5.10 4.47
N GLY A 96 11.58 3.99 4.32
CA GLY A 96 13.03 4.03 4.02
C GLY A 96 13.37 4.15 2.52
N ASN A 97 12.35 4.07 1.66
CA ASN A 97 12.40 4.51 0.28
C ASN A 97 11.17 5.39 0.01
N SER A 98 11.19 6.63 0.52
CA SER A 98 10.05 7.57 0.52
C SER A 98 9.42 7.86 -0.85
N HIS A 99 10.01 7.34 -1.93
CA HIS A 99 9.54 7.45 -3.30
C HIS A 99 8.83 6.19 -3.82
N HIS A 100 8.69 5.13 -3.01
CA HIS A 100 7.97 3.92 -3.42
C HIS A 100 6.61 3.81 -2.74
N SER A 101 5.60 3.39 -3.49
CA SER A 101 4.26 3.13 -2.99
C SER A 101 3.82 1.73 -3.37
N VAL A 102 3.23 1.02 -2.40
CA VAL A 102 2.69 -0.32 -2.56
C VAL A 102 1.27 -0.39 -1.99
N VAL A 103 0.54 -1.45 -2.30
CA VAL A 103 -0.75 -1.75 -1.67
C VAL A 103 -0.68 -3.05 -0.89
N VAL A 104 -1.16 -3.05 0.34
CA VAL A 104 -1.38 -4.27 1.12
C VAL A 104 -2.84 -4.68 0.97
N GLY A 105 -3.07 -5.88 0.45
CA GLY A 105 -4.40 -6.41 0.14
C GLY A 105 -4.81 -7.62 0.97
N GLY A 106 -3.93 -8.13 1.84
CA GLY A 106 -4.22 -9.35 2.59
C GLY A 106 -3.23 -9.68 3.69
N VAL A 107 -3.68 -10.52 4.61
CA VAL A 107 -2.87 -11.13 5.67
C VAL A 107 -3.28 -12.60 5.82
N GLU A 108 -2.29 -13.48 5.98
CA GLU A 108 -2.47 -14.90 6.28
C GLU A 108 -1.66 -15.23 7.52
N TYR A 109 -2.30 -15.88 8.50
CA TYR A 109 -1.57 -16.32 9.68
C TYR A 109 -2.15 -17.56 10.34
N ALA A 110 -1.34 -18.24 11.15
CA ALA A 110 -1.73 -19.40 11.95
C ALA A 110 -1.24 -19.27 13.38
N ARG A 111 -2.05 -19.75 14.32
CA ARG A 111 -1.68 -19.85 15.74
C ARG A 111 -1.60 -21.31 16.16
N ASP A 112 -0.71 -21.59 17.11
CA ASP A 112 -0.71 -22.86 17.84
C ASP A 112 -1.83 -22.90 18.90
N ASP A 113 -1.88 -24.01 19.66
CA ASP A 113 -2.88 -24.22 20.72
C ASP A 113 -2.72 -23.26 21.91
N GLU A 114 -1.55 -22.61 22.05
CA GLU A 114 -1.24 -21.61 23.06
C GLU A 114 -1.56 -20.18 22.58
N GLY A 115 -2.00 -20.05 21.33
CA GLY A 115 -2.32 -18.77 20.70
C GLY A 115 -1.10 -18.02 20.18
N VAL A 116 0.09 -18.64 20.14
CA VAL A 116 1.30 -18.04 19.59
C VAL A 116 1.23 -18.11 18.07
N CYS A 117 1.58 -17.01 17.41
CA CYS A 117 1.56 -16.95 15.96
C CYS A 117 2.80 -17.65 15.38
N MET A 118 2.57 -18.61 14.49
CA MET A 118 3.58 -19.55 13.99
C MET A 118 4.00 -19.25 12.55
N GLU A 119 3.08 -18.74 11.74
CA GLU A 119 3.30 -18.35 10.36
C GLU A 119 2.51 -17.07 10.11
N GLU A 120 3.15 -16.05 9.54
CA GLU A 120 2.52 -14.77 9.22
C GLU A 120 3.00 -14.29 7.85
N LYS A 121 2.06 -13.96 6.98
CA LYS A 121 2.33 -13.42 5.65
C LYS A 121 1.42 -12.23 5.33
N LEU A 122 1.96 -11.28 4.58
CA LEU A 122 1.23 -10.15 3.98
C LEU A 122 1.17 -10.31 2.46
N ARG A 123 0.02 -10.00 1.89
CA ARG A 123 -0.12 -9.85 0.44
C ARG A 123 0.20 -8.43 0.06
N VAL A 124 1.33 -8.24 -0.60
CA VAL A 124 1.82 -6.95 -1.09
C VAL A 124 1.69 -6.92 -2.61
N LEU A 125 1.08 -5.85 -3.11
CA LEU A 125 0.99 -5.51 -4.53
C LEU A 125 1.96 -4.36 -4.79
N ASP A 126 3.10 -4.70 -5.36
CA ASP A 126 4.16 -3.77 -5.73
C ASP A 126 4.06 -3.42 -7.22
N PRO A 127 3.80 -2.16 -7.59
CA PRO A 127 3.63 -1.76 -8.99
C PRO A 127 4.92 -1.80 -9.81
N TRP A 128 6.09 -2.00 -9.19
CA TRP A 128 7.40 -1.95 -9.86
C TRP A 128 7.56 -3.06 -10.91
N HIS A 129 7.91 -2.66 -12.15
CA HIS A 129 8.02 -3.59 -13.29
C HIS A 129 9.22 -4.54 -13.21
N SER A 130 10.32 -4.12 -12.56
CA SER A 130 11.60 -4.85 -12.54
C SER A 130 11.83 -5.65 -11.25
N GLY A 131 10.76 -6.19 -10.67
CA GLY A 131 10.88 -7.04 -9.47
C GLY A 131 9.74 -6.91 -8.47
N GLY A 132 8.75 -6.03 -8.72
CA GLY A 132 7.52 -5.98 -7.94
C GLY A 132 6.59 -7.16 -8.24
N GLY A 133 5.29 -6.93 -8.16
CA GLY A 133 4.25 -7.94 -8.41
C GLY A 133 3.27 -8.10 -7.24
N ASP A 134 2.35 -9.04 -7.40
CA ASP A 134 1.42 -9.48 -6.36
C ASP A 134 1.99 -10.71 -5.65
N LYS A 135 2.40 -10.53 -4.39
CA LYS A 135 3.17 -11.54 -3.65
C LYS A 135 2.64 -11.70 -2.23
N TRP A 136 2.68 -12.93 -1.74
CA TRP A 136 2.59 -13.23 -0.32
C TRP A 136 4.00 -13.33 0.27
N LEU A 137 4.32 -12.43 1.18
CA LEU A 137 5.63 -12.32 1.82
C LEU A 137 5.49 -12.61 3.31
N THR A 138 6.46 -13.29 3.91
CA THR A 138 6.54 -13.34 5.38
C THR A 138 6.69 -11.93 5.95
N PHE A 139 6.37 -11.74 7.24
CA PHE A 139 6.57 -10.43 7.88
C PHE A 139 8.02 -9.98 7.88
N GLU A 140 8.97 -10.92 8.00
CA GLU A 140 10.40 -10.62 7.90
C GLU A 140 10.76 -10.11 6.50
N GLU A 141 10.30 -10.78 5.44
CA GLU A 141 10.49 -10.33 4.05
C GLU A 141 9.81 -8.99 3.79
N ALA A 142 8.54 -8.84 4.19
CA ALA A 142 7.80 -7.59 4.04
C ALA A 142 8.46 -6.42 4.81
N ASN A 143 9.07 -6.69 5.96
CA ASN A 143 9.83 -5.70 6.69
C ASN A 143 11.21 -5.44 6.07
N ALA A 144 11.88 -6.44 5.52
CA ALA A 144 13.16 -6.24 4.85
C ALA A 144 13.02 -5.44 3.54
N ASP A 145 11.95 -5.70 2.79
CA ASP A 145 11.73 -5.12 1.47
C ASP A 145 10.99 -3.78 1.52
N TYR A 146 10.06 -3.61 2.47
CA TYR A 146 9.13 -2.48 2.53
C TYR A 146 8.97 -1.87 3.93
N GLU A 147 9.67 -2.44 4.91
CA GLU A 147 9.68 -1.99 6.31
C GLU A 147 8.30 -1.95 6.99
N LEU A 148 7.45 -2.91 6.62
CA LEU A 148 6.07 -3.05 7.08
C LEU A 148 5.89 -3.76 8.44
N GLY A 149 6.98 -4.12 9.13
CA GLY A 149 6.95 -4.83 10.42
C GLY A 149 7.43 -4.01 11.62
N GLY A 150 7.54 -2.68 11.48
CA GLY A 150 8.21 -1.80 12.45
C GLY A 150 7.26 -0.92 13.28
N SER A 151 7.63 -0.61 14.52
CA SER A 151 6.82 0.21 15.45
C SER A 151 7.13 1.72 15.42
N THR A 152 8.05 2.18 14.57
CA THR A 152 8.65 3.53 14.65
C THR A 152 8.31 4.46 13.48
N TRP A 153 7.25 4.19 12.74
CA TRP A 153 6.99 4.89 11.49
C TRP A 153 6.06 6.11 11.60
N PRO A 154 6.42 7.25 11.01
CA PRO A 154 5.45 8.23 10.54
C PRO A 154 4.88 7.77 9.19
N ASN A 155 4.14 6.65 9.13
CA ASN A 155 3.65 6.15 7.85
C ASN A 155 2.50 7.01 7.30
N ASN A 156 2.59 7.31 6.01
CA ASN A 156 1.48 7.79 5.19
C ASN A 156 0.72 6.56 4.67
N VAL A 157 -0.01 5.90 5.56
CA VAL A 157 -0.95 4.82 5.18
C VAL A 157 -2.26 5.47 4.78
N TYR A 158 -2.79 5.14 3.61
CA TYR A 158 -4.08 5.65 3.13
C TYR A 158 -5.08 4.52 2.92
N SER A 159 -6.32 4.77 3.34
CA SER A 159 -7.48 3.92 3.14
C SER A 159 -8.59 4.70 2.45
N ARG A 160 -9.59 4.00 1.90
CA ARG A 160 -10.77 4.61 1.30
C ARG A 160 -11.92 4.75 2.30
#